data_AF-A0A2E7IMX7-F1
#
_entry.id   AF-A0A2E7IMX7-F1
#
_cell.length_a   1.000
_cell.length_b   1.000
_cell.length_c   1.000
_cell.angle_alpha   90.00
_cell.angle_beta   90.00
_cell.angle_gamma   90.00
#
_symmetry.space_group_name_H-M   'P 1'
#
loop_
_entity.id
_entity.type
_entity.pdbx_description
1 polymer ?
#
loop_
_entity_poly.entity_id
_entity_poly.type
_entity_poly.pdbx_seq_one_letter_code
_entity_poly.pdbx_strand_id
1 'polypeptide(L)'
;MTDSSAAPKAISSMSPGEIYLCVVPSLSDTGAPLSCVCSNYPDTVVIAQLPQQNYFATQTPELQTQLHKVLTRQCQAVWFWQEKKPDKPRNFFALLRDAQRTHPKRGSLVLIIVEEAAIGAPSFNKLQSHLERWRQWAATRQLRVLFLVTGQHSELRPLLMRSHNVVAGLSSLHVLGSASWSYHLHYWRNSLGVMADHEYLIELENGNKLAFTPVSHSEQGEAREDRPHTGADDDSIYVCAAALTGKDQDALKKDFTLVASDNHALMQSLDNVHTATVIFSCSTAHEIRELGLYCYQLRQQFGAGLKILIREVSQCLRYTDEQLLLKSGASLILPHALNHSMMMTQVAALKGQWFYRALPPRLGDLLTNWDSIALQGYYEPGEFSRHARRIFTLSRKENTDSVLVALTPSFRIPAQHCLTLCDIRRDGDLITLAANKLYILFRACRPVDAKAALEKCFSLPPEEIFDVHEVIHETGTIDNTLSQIAELHSEIDTATGQDLLRHSPARSGNAQSQQASESGGEIVLATRKPLALASGDQDEY
;
A
#
# COMPACT_ATOMS: atom_id res chain seq x y z
N MET A 1 18.12 -25.47 16.83
CA MET A 1 17.36 -25.11 18.05
C MET A 1 18.06 -23.92 18.67
N THR A 2 17.69 -22.72 18.22
CA THR A 2 18.16 -21.44 18.76
C THR A 2 17.09 -20.94 19.72
N ASP A 3 17.47 -20.67 20.97
CA ASP A 3 16.56 -20.18 22.03
C ASP A 3 15.72 -18.98 21.56
N SER A 4 14.45 -19.20 21.27
CA SER A 4 13.50 -18.20 20.70
C SER A 4 12.84 -17.29 21.76
N SER A 5 13.26 -17.38 23.03
CA SER A 5 12.52 -16.81 24.15
C SER A 5 13.17 -15.57 24.80
N ALA A 6 14.36 -15.17 24.36
CA ALA A 6 15.05 -14.01 24.90
C ALA A 6 14.94 -12.82 23.96
N ALA A 7 14.53 -11.66 24.49
CA ALA A 7 14.64 -10.38 23.78
C ALA A 7 16.06 -10.25 23.18
N PRO A 8 16.21 -9.69 21.97
CA PRO A 8 17.51 -9.59 21.31
C PRO A 8 18.56 -9.05 22.27
N LYS A 9 19.76 -9.66 22.28
CA LYS A 9 20.87 -9.23 23.15
C LYS A 9 21.09 -7.71 23.04
N ALA A 10 20.81 -7.13 21.88
CA ALA A 10 20.70 -5.71 21.60
C ALA A 10 19.85 -4.90 22.59
N ILE A 11 18.57 -5.24 22.73
CA ILE A 11 17.62 -4.51 23.58
C ILE A 11 17.97 -4.73 25.06
N SER A 12 18.48 -5.92 25.40
CA SER A 12 18.91 -6.25 26.76
C SER A 12 20.22 -5.56 27.21
N SER A 13 20.94 -4.92 26.28
CA SER A 13 22.27 -4.33 26.51
C SER A 13 22.28 -2.79 26.37
N MET A 14 21.24 -2.12 26.86
CA MET A 14 21.25 -0.65 26.98
C MET A 14 22.45 -0.17 27.81
N SER A 15 23.21 0.77 27.26
CA SER A 15 24.37 1.35 27.92
C SER A 15 23.96 2.36 29.00
N PRO A 16 24.58 2.33 30.18
CA PRO A 16 24.41 3.39 31.17
C PRO A 16 24.82 4.75 30.61
N GLY A 17 24.02 5.77 30.88
CA GLY A 17 24.29 7.14 30.46
C GLY A 17 23.70 7.54 29.12
N GLU A 18 23.04 6.62 28.43
CA GLU A 18 22.51 6.82 27.09
C GLU A 18 20.98 6.87 27.08
N ILE A 19 20.44 7.40 25.98
CA ILE A 19 19.00 7.48 25.72
C ILE A 19 18.64 6.68 24.47
N TYR A 20 17.50 6.00 24.54
CA TYR A 20 16.96 5.14 23.51
C TYR A 20 15.50 5.53 23.24
N LEU A 21 15.06 5.41 22.00
CA LEU A 21 13.67 5.70 21.61
C LEU A 21 13.09 4.49 20.86
N CYS A 22 11.89 4.10 21.27
CA CYS A 22 11.06 3.13 20.57
C CYS A 22 9.76 3.81 20.15
N VAL A 23 9.49 3.70 18.87
CA VAL A 23 8.36 4.30 18.18
C VAL A 23 7.27 3.25 18.05
N VAL A 24 6.10 3.48 18.63
CA VAL A 24 5.03 2.49 18.78
C VAL A 24 3.72 3.04 18.19
N PRO A 25 2.93 2.26 17.43
CA PRO A 25 1.81 2.80 16.65
C PRO A 25 0.63 3.19 17.52
N SER A 26 0.36 2.45 18.60
CA SER A 26 -0.73 2.74 19.53
C SER A 26 -0.29 2.53 20.99
N LEU A 27 -0.99 3.19 21.92
CA LEU A 27 -0.85 2.97 23.36
C LEU A 27 -1.17 1.52 23.74
N SER A 28 -2.13 0.88 23.06
CA SER A 28 -2.50 -0.53 23.28
C SER A 28 -1.30 -1.47 23.13
N ASP A 29 -0.42 -1.19 22.17
CA ASP A 29 0.73 -2.06 21.84
C ASP A 29 1.89 -1.94 22.83
N THR A 30 1.85 -0.96 23.74
CA THR A 30 2.94 -0.76 24.72
C THR A 30 2.85 -1.70 25.92
N GLY A 31 1.68 -2.28 26.22
CA GLY A 31 1.45 -2.98 27.48
C GLY A 31 2.24 -4.28 27.64
N ALA A 32 2.26 -5.14 26.62
CA ALA A 32 3.01 -6.39 26.67
C ALA A 32 4.54 -6.14 26.73
N PRO A 33 5.12 -5.24 25.89
CA PRO A 33 6.51 -4.83 26.02
C PRO A 33 6.85 -4.24 27.39
N LEU A 34 5.98 -3.37 27.92
CA LEU A 34 6.18 -2.75 29.23
C LEU A 34 6.25 -3.81 30.34
N SER A 35 5.32 -4.77 30.35
CA SER A 35 5.34 -5.86 31.33
C SER A 35 6.62 -6.69 31.21
N CYS A 36 7.07 -7.00 29.99
CA CYS A 36 8.26 -7.82 29.78
C CYS A 36 9.54 -7.09 30.26
N VAL A 37 9.70 -5.82 29.88
CA VAL A 37 10.88 -5.02 30.27
C VAL A 37 10.93 -4.82 31.78
N CYS A 38 9.81 -4.47 32.42
CA CYS A 38 9.77 -4.25 33.87
C CYS A 38 10.04 -5.55 34.66
N SER A 39 9.67 -6.71 34.11
CA SER A 39 10.00 -8.00 34.75
C SER A 39 11.48 -8.39 34.59
N ASN A 40 12.16 -7.94 33.53
CA ASN A 40 13.58 -8.20 33.31
C ASN A 40 14.51 -7.18 34.00
N TYR A 41 14.01 -5.98 34.31
CA TYR A 41 14.76 -4.91 34.97
C TYR A 41 14.07 -4.48 36.29
N PRO A 42 14.46 -5.06 37.44
CA PRO A 42 13.79 -4.80 38.74
C PRO A 42 14.00 -3.38 39.30
N ASP A 43 14.99 -2.62 38.82
CA ASP A 43 15.20 -1.21 39.20
C ASP A 43 14.68 -0.25 38.11
N THR A 44 13.44 -0.49 37.64
CA THR A 44 12.78 0.35 36.62
C THR A 44 11.93 1.46 37.26
N VAL A 45 12.05 2.68 36.74
CA VAL A 45 11.17 3.81 37.03
C VAL A 45 10.33 4.10 35.79
N VAL A 46 9.01 4.04 35.91
CA VAL A 46 8.07 4.28 34.81
C VAL A 46 7.45 5.67 34.95
N ILE A 47 7.49 6.47 33.90
CA ILE A 47 6.91 7.82 33.84
C ILE A 47 6.03 7.92 32.61
N ALA A 48 4.71 8.01 32.79
CA ALA A 48 3.76 8.12 31.70
C ALA A 48 3.15 9.53 31.64
N GLN A 49 3.28 10.19 30.50
CA GLN A 49 2.67 11.51 30.25
C GLN A 49 1.18 11.36 29.86
N LEU A 50 0.45 10.47 30.52
CA LEU A 50 -0.98 10.29 30.35
C LEU A 50 -1.64 9.82 31.66
N PRO A 51 -2.96 10.03 31.83
CA PRO A 51 -3.70 9.52 32.97
C PRO A 51 -3.65 8.00 33.04
N GLN A 52 -3.54 7.46 34.26
CA GLN A 52 -3.51 6.02 34.50
C GLN A 52 -4.77 5.33 33.96
N GLN A 53 -5.95 5.92 34.17
CA GLN A 53 -7.22 5.34 33.70
C GLN A 53 -7.23 5.19 32.17
N ASN A 54 -6.78 6.21 31.45
CA ASN A 54 -6.70 6.20 29.99
C ASN A 54 -5.71 5.15 29.49
N TYR A 55 -4.57 4.98 30.17
CA TYR A 55 -3.60 3.95 29.79
C TYR A 55 -4.20 2.55 29.93
N PHE A 56 -4.72 2.23 31.12
CA PHE A 56 -5.23 0.88 31.40
C PHE A 56 -6.46 0.54 30.54
N ALA A 57 -7.30 1.52 30.20
CA ALA A 57 -8.45 1.33 29.31
C ALA A 57 -8.07 0.85 27.89
N THR A 58 -6.84 1.09 27.44
CA THR A 58 -6.36 0.62 26.12
C THR A 58 -5.87 -0.83 26.12
N GLN A 59 -5.78 -1.46 27.30
CA GLN A 59 -5.18 -2.78 27.49
C GLN A 59 -6.26 -3.86 27.70
N THR A 60 -5.96 -5.12 27.33
CA THR A 60 -6.86 -6.25 27.59
C THR A 60 -6.97 -6.55 29.10
N PRO A 61 -8.10 -7.11 29.59
CA PRO A 61 -8.31 -7.38 31.02
C PRO A 61 -7.22 -8.26 31.66
N GLU A 62 -6.72 -9.27 30.94
CA GLU A 62 -5.64 -10.13 31.41
C GLU A 62 -4.34 -9.35 31.59
N LEU A 63 -4.00 -8.50 30.60
CA LEU A 63 -2.79 -7.70 30.59
C LEU A 63 -2.84 -6.57 31.64
N GLN A 64 -4.02 -5.97 31.88
CA GLN A 64 -4.22 -4.99 32.95
C GLN A 64 -3.84 -5.56 34.31
N THR A 65 -4.28 -6.78 34.62
CA THR A 65 -4.01 -7.46 35.90
C THR A 65 -2.51 -7.71 36.08
N GLN A 66 -1.84 -8.13 35.01
CA GLN A 66 -0.40 -8.36 35.03
C GLN A 66 0.40 -7.06 35.15
N LEU A 67 0.07 -6.04 34.35
CA LEU A 67 0.70 -4.73 34.42
C LEU A 67 0.56 -4.13 35.82
N HIS A 68 -0.62 -4.22 36.43
CA HIS A 68 -0.82 -3.75 37.80
C HIS A 68 0.11 -4.47 38.79
N LYS A 69 0.26 -5.79 38.67
CA LYS A 69 1.16 -6.59 39.51
C LYS A 69 2.63 -6.19 39.33
N VAL A 70 3.07 -6.04 38.08
CA VAL A 70 4.46 -5.70 37.73
C VAL A 70 4.81 -4.26 38.14
N LEU A 71 3.96 -3.29 37.79
CA LEU A 71 4.17 -1.88 38.12
C LEU A 71 4.18 -1.64 39.65
N THR A 72 3.40 -2.40 40.42
CA THR A 72 3.33 -2.21 41.88
C THR A 72 4.43 -2.96 42.63
N ARG A 73 4.85 -4.15 42.16
CA ARG A 73 5.76 -5.03 42.92
C ARG A 73 7.20 -5.06 42.41
N GLN A 74 7.44 -4.71 41.14
CA GLN A 74 8.75 -4.86 40.50
C GLN A 74 9.37 -3.54 40.06
N CYS A 75 8.62 -2.44 40.00
CA CYS A 75 9.16 -1.13 39.66
C CYS A 75 9.57 -0.36 40.93
N GLN A 76 10.64 0.42 40.84
CA GLN A 76 11.08 1.31 41.93
C GLN A 76 10.04 2.42 42.18
N ALA A 77 9.53 3.01 41.11
CA ALA A 77 8.52 4.05 41.16
C ALA A 77 7.74 4.12 39.83
N VAL A 78 6.46 4.45 39.93
CA VAL A 78 5.58 4.58 38.78
C VAL A 78 4.81 5.90 38.90
N TRP A 79 4.90 6.74 37.88
CA TRP A 79 4.28 8.06 37.85
C TRP A 79 3.41 8.21 36.61
N PHE A 80 2.12 8.42 36.81
CA PHE A 80 1.19 8.81 35.75
C PHE A 80 0.84 10.29 35.89
N TRP A 81 0.64 10.96 34.76
CA TRP A 81 0.20 12.34 34.75
C TRP A 81 -1.20 12.46 35.40
N GLN A 82 -1.36 13.41 36.32
CA GLN A 82 -2.65 13.71 36.95
C GLN A 82 -3.27 14.95 36.31
N GLU A 83 -4.48 14.79 35.80
CA GLU A 83 -5.25 15.86 35.16
C GLU A 83 -5.89 16.77 36.22
N LYS A 84 -5.09 17.60 36.89
CA LYS A 84 -5.60 18.58 37.87
C LYS A 84 -6.15 19.86 37.22
N LYS A 85 -5.84 20.11 35.95
CA LYS A 85 -6.39 21.19 35.11
C LYS A 85 -6.42 20.75 33.63
N PRO A 86 -7.60 20.65 32.99
CA PRO A 86 -7.75 20.11 31.63
C PRO A 86 -7.18 21.00 30.51
N ASP A 87 -6.92 22.29 30.78
CA ASP A 87 -6.54 23.28 29.74
C ASP A 87 -5.04 23.45 29.45
N LYS A 88 -4.14 22.70 30.11
CA LYS A 88 -2.71 22.80 29.81
C LYS A 88 -2.25 21.69 28.87
N PRO A 89 -1.73 22.02 27.66
CA PRO A 89 -1.24 21.01 26.74
C PRO A 89 -0.07 20.25 27.36
N ARG A 90 -0.10 18.92 27.20
CA ARG A 90 0.99 18.03 27.60
C ARG A 90 2.24 18.41 26.81
N ASN A 91 3.29 18.80 27.50
CA ASN A 91 4.49 19.34 26.87
C ASN A 91 5.69 18.45 27.18
N PHE A 92 6.16 17.70 26.19
CA PHE A 92 7.36 16.87 26.29
C PHE A 92 8.58 17.66 26.81
N PHE A 93 8.72 18.92 26.43
CA PHE A 93 9.86 19.75 26.82
C PHE A 93 9.90 20.13 28.31
N ALA A 94 8.80 19.94 29.04
CA ALA A 94 8.75 20.11 30.50
C ALA A 94 9.07 18.80 31.26
N LEU A 95 8.92 17.64 30.60
CA LEU A 95 8.96 16.32 31.22
C LEU A 95 10.30 16.00 31.89
N LEU A 96 11.42 16.51 31.37
CA LEU A 96 12.74 16.30 31.97
C LEU A 96 12.81 16.78 33.43
N ARG A 97 12.20 17.93 33.74
CA ARG A 97 12.21 18.46 35.11
C ARG A 97 11.41 17.58 36.06
N ASP A 98 10.30 17.02 35.57
CA ASP A 98 9.46 16.13 36.36
C ASP A 98 10.14 14.77 36.56
N ALA A 99 10.80 14.24 35.53
CA ALA A 99 11.59 13.02 35.65
C ALA A 99 12.76 13.17 36.64
N GLN A 100 13.45 14.31 36.66
CA GLN A 100 14.52 14.59 37.61
C GLN A 100 14.06 14.55 39.08
N ARG A 101 12.81 14.93 39.37
CA ARG A 101 12.21 14.90 40.72
C ARG A 101 11.91 13.50 41.22
N THR A 102 11.80 12.51 40.32
CA THR A 102 11.58 11.10 40.71
C THR A 102 12.80 10.46 41.36
N HIS A 103 13.97 11.11 41.30
CA HIS A 103 15.24 10.68 41.90
C HIS A 103 15.54 9.18 41.69
N PRO A 104 15.63 8.71 40.43
CA PRO A 104 15.98 7.31 40.14
C PRO A 104 17.36 6.98 40.72
N LYS A 105 17.52 5.73 41.17
CA LYS A 105 18.82 5.24 41.65
C LYS A 105 19.83 5.23 40.51
N ARG A 106 21.12 5.26 40.86
CA ARG A 106 22.21 5.15 39.87
C ARG A 106 22.10 3.79 39.17
N GLY A 107 22.15 3.77 37.84
CA GLY A 107 22.04 2.53 37.06
C GLY A 107 20.62 2.09 36.72
N SER A 108 19.59 2.74 37.25
CA SER A 108 18.18 2.42 36.97
C SER A 108 17.80 2.60 35.50
N LEU A 109 16.80 1.83 35.07
CA LEU A 109 16.10 2.05 33.79
C LEU A 109 14.97 3.04 34.02
N VAL A 110 14.96 4.14 33.27
CA VAL A 110 13.87 5.13 33.26
C VAL A 110 13.09 4.95 31.97
N LEU A 111 11.88 4.43 32.08
CA LEU A 111 10.98 4.21 30.95
C LEU A 111 9.95 5.33 30.89
N ILE A 112 9.87 6.01 29.75
CA ILE A 112 9.04 7.18 29.54
C ILE A 112 8.01 6.90 28.46
N ILE A 113 6.72 6.98 28.79
CA ILE A 113 5.64 6.82 27.81
C ILE A 113 5.12 8.20 27.44
N VAL A 114 5.18 8.54 26.16
CA VAL A 114 4.77 9.83 25.62
C VAL A 114 3.98 9.65 24.33
N GLU A 115 2.95 10.46 24.14
CA GLU A 115 2.22 10.53 22.86
C GLU A 115 2.92 11.55 21.94
N GLU A 116 3.02 11.25 20.65
CA GLU A 116 3.60 12.13 19.63
C GLU A 116 2.95 13.52 19.66
N ALA A 117 1.64 13.58 19.92
CA ALA A 117 0.90 14.82 20.09
C ALA A 117 1.48 15.75 21.19
N ALA A 118 2.10 15.20 22.23
CA ALA A 118 2.74 15.98 23.31
C ALA A 118 4.14 16.51 22.94
N ILE A 119 4.74 15.95 21.89
CA ILE A 119 5.99 16.44 21.29
C ILE A 119 5.66 17.54 20.26
N GLY A 120 4.56 17.36 19.52
CA GLY A 120 4.09 18.26 18.47
C GLY A 120 5.00 18.23 17.23
N ALA A 121 5.05 19.33 16.49
CA ALA A 121 5.96 19.53 15.36
C ALA A 121 7.14 20.45 15.74
N PRO A 122 8.14 19.97 16.51
CA PRO A 122 9.27 20.80 16.91
C PRO A 122 10.26 20.99 15.75
N SER A 123 10.93 22.14 15.72
CA SER A 123 12.12 22.28 14.87
C SER A 123 13.22 21.33 15.34
N PHE A 124 14.03 20.85 14.39
CA PHE A 124 15.15 19.93 14.65
C PHE A 124 16.05 20.41 15.80
N ASN A 125 16.47 21.69 15.77
CA ASN A 125 17.35 22.26 16.80
C ASN A 125 16.72 22.25 18.20
N LYS A 126 15.40 22.48 18.30
CA LYS A 126 14.68 22.46 19.58
C LYS A 126 14.59 21.04 20.13
N LEU A 127 14.32 20.05 19.27
CA LEU A 127 14.29 18.65 19.66
C LEU A 127 15.68 18.15 20.07
N GLN A 128 16.69 18.40 19.25
CA GLN A 128 18.07 17.98 19.50
C GLN A 128 18.61 18.54 20.83
N SER A 129 18.49 19.86 21.06
CA SER A 129 18.91 20.48 22.32
C SER A 129 18.15 19.97 23.55
N HIS A 130 16.94 19.43 23.36
CA HIS A 130 16.20 18.80 24.45
C HIS A 130 16.70 17.37 24.72
N LEU A 131 16.91 16.57 23.67
CA LEU A 131 17.49 15.23 23.78
C LEU A 131 18.90 15.26 24.39
N GLU A 132 19.70 16.30 24.08
CA GLU A 132 21.03 16.49 24.68
C GLU A 132 20.96 16.66 26.20
N ARG A 133 19.96 17.41 26.69
CA ARG A 133 19.73 17.57 28.13
C ARG A 133 19.30 16.26 28.79
N TRP A 134 18.49 15.45 28.11
CA TRP A 134 18.15 14.11 28.57
C TRP A 134 19.37 13.21 28.66
N ARG A 135 20.21 13.18 27.61
CA ARG A 135 21.46 12.41 27.63
C ARG A 135 22.41 12.88 28.72
N GLN A 136 22.56 14.19 28.93
CA GLN A 136 23.40 14.72 29.99
C GLN A 136 22.93 14.27 31.38
N TRP A 137 21.61 14.30 31.62
CA TRP A 137 21.05 13.79 32.86
C TRP A 137 21.27 12.28 33.02
N ALA A 138 21.05 11.51 31.94
CA ALA A 138 21.30 10.07 31.92
C ALA A 138 22.77 9.77 32.26
N ALA A 139 23.73 10.44 31.60
CA ALA A 139 25.17 10.25 31.82
C ALA A 139 25.61 10.56 33.25
N THR A 140 25.13 11.67 33.81
CA THR A 140 25.47 12.10 35.18
C THR A 140 25.07 11.06 36.23
N ARG A 141 23.92 10.42 36.05
CA ARG A 141 23.37 9.41 36.97
C ARG A 141 23.56 7.98 36.50
N GLN A 142 24.27 7.76 35.38
CA GLN A 142 24.44 6.45 34.74
C GLN A 142 23.09 5.73 34.51
N LEU A 143 22.06 6.49 34.15
CA LEU A 143 20.71 5.95 33.89
C LEU A 143 20.64 5.39 32.47
N ARG A 144 19.76 4.42 32.27
CA ARG A 144 19.32 4.00 30.93
C ARG A 144 17.96 4.64 30.71
N VAL A 145 17.80 5.48 29.68
CA VAL A 145 16.50 6.12 29.41
C VAL A 145 15.90 5.53 28.15
N LEU A 146 14.68 5.01 28.23
CA LEU A 146 13.93 4.49 27.08
C LEU A 146 12.62 5.28 26.93
N PHE A 147 12.46 5.97 25.81
CA PHE A 147 11.19 6.58 25.45
C PHE A 147 10.35 5.61 24.61
N LEU A 148 9.12 5.37 25.01
CA LEU A 148 8.07 4.78 24.20
C LEU A 148 7.20 5.92 23.66
N VAL A 149 7.44 6.28 22.40
CA VAL A 149 6.67 7.33 21.72
C VAL A 149 5.52 6.67 20.98
N THR A 150 4.29 7.09 21.25
CA THR A 150 3.06 6.52 20.66
C THR A 150 2.43 7.47 19.65
N GLY A 151 2.03 7.02 18.46
CA GLY A 151 1.62 7.91 17.36
C GLY A 151 1.80 7.34 15.94
N GLN A 152 1.70 8.21 14.92
CA GLN A 152 1.89 7.84 13.51
C GLN A 152 3.33 8.10 13.01
N HIS A 153 4.08 8.94 13.72
CA HIS A 153 5.54 9.11 13.65
C HIS A 153 6.15 9.51 12.30
N SER A 154 5.30 9.87 11.33
CA SER A 154 5.72 10.19 9.96
C SER A 154 6.63 11.41 9.90
N GLU A 155 6.37 12.44 10.71
CA GLU A 155 7.18 13.66 10.77
C GLU A 155 8.32 13.57 11.80
N LEU A 156 8.10 12.85 12.91
CA LEU A 156 9.08 12.76 14.00
C LEU A 156 10.26 11.82 13.65
N ARG A 157 10.00 10.72 12.93
CA ARG A 157 11.01 9.70 12.62
C ARG A 157 12.21 10.27 11.84
N PRO A 158 12.06 11.08 10.78
CA PRO A 158 13.19 11.72 10.09
C PRO A 158 14.03 12.62 11.02
N LEU A 159 13.40 13.34 11.95
CA LEU A 159 14.10 14.20 12.91
C LEU A 159 14.91 13.39 13.94
N LEU A 160 14.37 12.25 14.37
CA LEU A 160 15.04 11.33 15.29
C LEU A 160 16.21 10.59 14.63
N MET A 161 16.06 10.19 13.36
CA MET A 161 17.16 9.60 12.57
C MET A 161 18.34 10.56 12.44
N ARG A 162 18.09 11.85 12.25
CA ARG A 162 19.12 12.90 12.23
C ARG A 162 19.80 13.16 13.58
N SER A 163 19.20 12.69 14.68
CA SER A 163 19.69 12.88 16.06
C SER A 163 20.52 11.70 16.59
N HIS A 164 21.06 10.84 15.70
CA HIS A 164 21.85 9.64 16.03
C HIS A 164 23.13 9.93 16.85
N ASN A 165 23.59 11.18 16.89
CA ASN A 165 24.73 11.62 17.69
C ASN A 165 24.37 11.73 19.19
N VAL A 166 23.10 11.96 19.51
CA VAL A 166 22.58 12.16 20.87
C VAL A 166 21.79 10.95 21.36
N VAL A 167 21.05 10.32 20.46
CA VAL A 167 20.27 9.12 20.75
C VAL A 167 21.15 7.90 20.46
N ALA A 168 21.29 6.99 21.43
CA ALA A 168 22.09 5.79 21.23
C ALA A 168 21.35 4.71 20.45
N GLY A 169 20.02 4.68 20.48
CA GLY A 169 19.27 3.76 19.64
C GLY A 169 17.85 4.21 19.33
N LEU A 170 17.41 3.86 18.13
CA LEU A 170 16.08 4.09 17.62
C LEU A 170 15.51 2.77 17.09
N SER A 171 14.29 2.44 17.51
CA SER A 171 13.53 1.30 16.99
C SER A 171 12.10 1.70 16.69
N SER A 172 11.44 0.95 15.83
CA SER A 172 10.00 1.06 15.58
C SER A 172 9.31 -0.28 15.74
N LEU A 173 8.06 -0.23 16.17
CA LEU A 173 7.15 -1.36 16.26
C LEU A 173 6.05 -1.19 15.21
N HIS A 174 5.70 -2.27 14.53
CA HIS A 174 4.62 -2.32 13.55
C HIS A 174 3.67 -3.47 13.92
N VAL A 175 2.37 -3.21 13.98
CA VAL A 175 1.38 -4.25 14.30
C VAL A 175 1.18 -5.14 13.07
N LEU A 176 1.40 -6.45 13.22
CA LEU A 176 1.13 -7.45 12.17
C LEU A 176 -0.19 -8.19 12.41
N GLY A 177 -0.66 -8.25 13.65
CA GLY A 177 -1.88 -8.94 14.06
C GLY A 177 -2.28 -8.61 15.50
N SER A 178 -3.26 -9.33 16.05
CA SER A 178 -3.77 -9.07 17.42
C SER A 178 -2.80 -9.41 18.54
N ALA A 179 -1.78 -10.23 18.26
CA ALA A 179 -0.79 -10.73 19.22
C ALA A 179 0.62 -10.84 18.61
N SER A 180 0.85 -10.14 17.49
CA SER A 180 2.08 -10.22 16.71
C SER A 180 2.51 -8.86 16.19
N TRP A 181 3.79 -8.53 16.35
CA TRP A 181 4.39 -7.26 15.94
C TRP A 181 5.68 -7.50 15.16
N SER A 182 5.96 -6.66 14.17
CA SER A 182 7.31 -6.50 13.62
C SER A 182 8.03 -5.41 14.42
N TYR A 183 9.23 -5.72 14.88
CA TYR A 183 10.09 -4.80 15.59
C TYR A 183 11.34 -4.52 14.76
N HIS A 184 11.43 -3.30 14.25
CA HIS A 184 12.54 -2.86 13.41
C HIS A 184 13.52 -2.01 14.23
N LEU A 185 14.74 -2.50 14.36
CA LEU A 185 15.85 -1.84 15.02
C LEU A 185 16.62 -1.02 13.99
N HIS A 186 16.38 0.29 13.90
CA HIS A 186 17.06 1.15 12.91
C HIS A 186 18.55 1.30 13.22
N TYR A 187 18.86 1.67 14.45
CA TYR A 187 20.22 1.68 14.96
C TYR A 187 20.20 1.52 16.48
N TRP A 188 21.22 0.88 17.02
CA TRP A 188 21.35 0.63 18.44
C TRP A 188 22.82 0.49 18.82
N ARG A 189 23.32 1.52 19.48
CA ARG A 189 24.67 1.59 20.02
C ARG A 189 24.66 1.08 21.46
N ASN A 190 25.53 0.12 21.72
CA ASN A 190 25.83 -0.38 23.05
C ASN A 190 27.35 -0.48 23.25
N SER A 191 27.78 -1.07 24.37
CA SER A 191 29.20 -1.28 24.68
C SER A 191 29.89 -2.33 23.80
N LEU A 192 29.13 -3.13 23.04
CA LEU A 192 29.64 -4.20 22.18
C LEU A 192 29.77 -3.77 20.71
N GLY A 193 29.14 -2.66 20.33
CA GLY A 193 29.18 -2.14 18.97
C GLY A 193 27.91 -1.38 18.60
N VAL A 194 27.71 -1.21 17.30
CA VAL A 194 26.47 -0.66 16.72
C VAL A 194 25.79 -1.78 15.94
N MET A 195 24.53 -2.05 16.26
CA MET A 195 23.64 -2.84 15.42
C MET A 195 22.71 -1.89 14.69
N ALA A 196 22.46 -2.14 13.42
CA ALA A 196 21.55 -1.34 12.61
C ALA A 196 20.77 -2.26 11.69
N ASP A 197 19.58 -1.83 11.33
CA ASP A 197 18.69 -2.46 10.36
C ASP A 197 18.38 -3.95 10.62
N HIS A 198 18.05 -4.31 11.86
CA HIS A 198 17.60 -5.66 12.20
C HIS A 198 16.09 -5.70 12.42
N GLU A 199 15.41 -6.69 11.87
CA GLU A 199 13.98 -6.92 12.09
C GLU A 199 13.73 -8.17 12.94
N TYR A 200 12.79 -8.07 13.87
CA TYR A 200 12.37 -9.17 14.73
C TYR A 200 10.86 -9.30 14.68
N LEU A 201 10.38 -10.52 14.47
CA LEU A 201 8.99 -10.86 14.69
C LEU A 201 8.79 -11.12 16.18
N ILE A 202 7.90 -10.35 16.79
CA ILE A 202 7.50 -10.49 18.19
C ILE A 202 6.13 -11.15 18.21
N GLU A 203 6.02 -12.29 18.88
CA GLU A 203 4.74 -12.99 19.10
C GLU A 203 4.45 -13.09 20.60
N LEU A 204 3.20 -12.87 20.99
CA LEU A 204 2.75 -13.05 22.36
C LEU A 204 2.44 -14.54 22.60
N GLU A 205 3.29 -15.21 23.37
CA GLU A 205 3.09 -16.59 23.79
C GLU A 205 2.13 -16.70 24.99
N ASN A 206 1.61 -17.91 25.19
CA ASN A 206 0.79 -18.26 26.35
C ASN A 206 1.50 -17.88 27.67
N GLY A 207 0.88 -16.98 28.44
CA GLY A 207 1.44 -16.42 29.67
C GLY A 207 2.07 -15.03 29.54
N ASN A 208 1.74 -14.27 28.47
CA ASN A 208 2.19 -12.88 28.23
C ASN A 208 3.71 -12.74 28.17
N LYS A 209 4.39 -13.76 27.64
CA LYS A 209 5.80 -13.68 27.27
C LYS A 209 5.90 -13.29 25.81
N LEU A 210 6.91 -12.48 25.50
CA LEU A 210 7.21 -12.10 24.12
C LEU A 210 8.27 -13.05 23.58
N ALA A 211 7.92 -13.84 22.55
CA ALA A 211 8.87 -14.59 21.76
C ALA A 211 9.44 -13.67 20.68
N PHE A 212 10.76 -13.64 20.57
CA PHE A 212 11.46 -12.84 19.57
C PHE A 212 12.09 -13.79 18.57
N THR A 213 11.54 -13.81 17.37
CA THR A 213 12.12 -14.53 16.26
C THR A 213 12.89 -13.53 15.41
N PRO A 214 14.23 -13.61 15.32
CA PRO A 214 14.95 -12.79 14.35
C PRO A 214 14.36 -13.09 12.98
N VAL A 215 13.93 -12.05 12.28
CA VAL A 215 13.64 -12.20 10.86
C VAL A 215 15.00 -12.27 10.23
N SER A 216 15.52 -13.49 10.09
CA SER A 216 16.67 -13.72 9.23
C SER A 216 16.20 -13.31 7.84
N HIS A 217 16.55 -12.10 7.43
CA HIS A 217 16.95 -11.91 6.05
C HIS A 217 17.97 -13.03 5.83
N SER A 218 17.63 -14.03 5.01
CA SER A 218 18.62 -15.02 4.61
C SER A 218 19.91 -14.26 4.31
N GLU A 219 21.06 -14.79 4.73
CA GLU A 219 22.38 -14.14 4.64
C GLU A 219 22.83 -13.81 3.18
N GLN A 220 21.89 -13.78 2.24
CA GLN A 220 21.98 -13.31 0.87
C GLN A 220 21.31 -11.93 0.67
N GLY A 221 20.64 -11.37 1.69
CA GLY A 221 19.95 -10.07 1.65
C GLY A 221 20.70 -8.87 2.26
N GLU A 222 21.65 -9.09 3.18
CA GLU A 222 22.31 -8.00 3.93
C GLU A 222 23.65 -7.51 3.34
N ALA A 223 24.13 -8.10 2.24
CA ALA A 223 25.31 -7.59 1.57
C ALA A 223 24.88 -6.67 0.41
N ARG A 224 24.36 -5.45 0.65
CA ARG A 224 24.31 -4.38 -0.39
C ARG A 224 23.80 -2.96 -0.03
N GLU A 225 23.91 -2.46 1.20
CA GLU A 225 23.90 -0.99 1.39
C GLU A 225 25.32 -0.37 1.47
N ASP A 226 26.36 -1.17 1.72
CA ASP A 226 27.76 -0.67 1.85
C ASP A 226 28.82 -1.48 1.08
N ARG A 227 28.42 -2.32 0.12
CA ARG A 227 29.37 -2.87 -0.87
C ARG A 227 29.21 -2.09 -2.18
N PRO A 228 30.30 -1.63 -2.84
CA PRO A 228 30.19 -1.30 -4.25
C PRO A 228 29.59 -2.53 -4.95
N HIS A 229 28.50 -2.33 -5.67
CA HIS A 229 27.85 -3.36 -6.47
C HIS A 229 28.83 -3.79 -7.58
N THR A 230 29.77 -4.69 -7.28
CA THR A 230 30.89 -5.09 -8.16
C THR A 230 30.52 -6.19 -9.16
N GLY A 231 29.26 -6.57 -9.25
CA GLY A 231 28.81 -7.48 -10.32
C GLY A 231 28.76 -6.71 -11.63
N ALA A 232 29.49 -7.18 -12.64
CA ALA A 232 29.31 -6.69 -14.01
C ALA A 232 27.84 -6.88 -14.42
N ASP A 233 27.27 -5.87 -15.04
CA ASP A 233 25.89 -5.95 -15.52
C ASP A 233 25.82 -6.99 -16.65
N ASP A 234 24.91 -7.96 -16.52
CA ASP A 234 24.72 -8.98 -17.56
C ASP A 234 23.79 -8.40 -18.63
N ASP A 235 24.29 -8.38 -19.86
CA ASP A 235 23.55 -7.92 -21.04
C ASP A 235 22.50 -8.93 -21.51
N SER A 236 22.42 -10.10 -20.87
CA SER A 236 21.46 -11.15 -21.23
C SER A 236 20.01 -10.73 -20.96
N ILE A 237 19.15 -10.93 -21.95
CA ILE A 237 17.71 -10.62 -21.88
C ILE A 237 16.92 -11.90 -22.18
N TYR A 238 16.10 -12.32 -21.22
CA TYR A 238 15.21 -13.47 -21.30
C TYR A 238 13.77 -12.98 -21.41
N VAL A 239 13.00 -13.45 -22.39
CA VAL A 239 11.67 -12.90 -22.67
C VAL A 239 10.65 -13.98 -22.99
N CYS A 240 9.40 -13.75 -22.58
CA CYS A 240 8.25 -14.53 -23.03
C CYS A 240 7.87 -14.12 -24.46
N ALA A 241 7.67 -15.07 -25.36
CA ALA A 241 7.32 -14.80 -26.77
C ALA A 241 6.10 -13.88 -26.91
N ALA A 242 5.09 -14.03 -26.05
CA ALA A 242 3.89 -13.20 -26.06
C ALA A 242 4.14 -11.71 -25.74
N ALA A 243 5.27 -11.37 -25.09
CA ALA A 243 5.67 -9.98 -24.85
C ALA A 243 6.11 -9.26 -26.14
N LEU A 244 6.47 -10.00 -27.19
CA LEU A 244 6.96 -9.49 -28.47
C LEU A 244 5.77 -9.17 -29.42
N THR A 245 5.20 -7.99 -29.26
CA THR A 245 4.09 -7.50 -30.10
C THR A 245 4.63 -6.85 -31.38
N GLY A 246 4.39 -7.44 -32.56
CA GLY A 246 4.82 -6.89 -33.86
C GLY A 246 4.63 -7.86 -35.03
N LYS A 247 4.68 -7.35 -36.27
CA LYS A 247 4.46 -8.14 -37.50
C LYS A 247 5.61 -9.11 -37.85
N ASP A 248 6.81 -8.87 -37.32
CA ASP A 248 8.02 -9.61 -37.70
C ASP A 248 8.71 -10.20 -36.46
N GLN A 249 8.00 -11.09 -35.76
CA GLN A 249 8.44 -11.66 -34.48
C GLN A 249 9.79 -12.38 -34.57
N ASP A 250 10.10 -13.00 -35.72
CA ASP A 250 11.36 -13.72 -35.90
C ASP A 250 12.59 -12.80 -36.02
N ALA A 251 12.42 -11.59 -36.53
CA ALA A 251 13.46 -10.57 -36.51
C ALA A 251 13.73 -10.07 -35.08
N LEU A 252 12.67 -9.90 -34.28
CA LEU A 252 12.74 -9.40 -32.90
C LEU A 252 13.44 -10.38 -31.95
N LYS A 253 13.39 -11.70 -32.22
CA LYS A 253 14.04 -12.72 -31.39
C LYS A 253 15.57 -12.58 -31.31
N LYS A 254 16.19 -11.88 -32.26
CA LYS A 254 17.66 -11.71 -32.33
C LYS A 254 18.22 -10.83 -31.23
N ASP A 255 17.40 -9.98 -30.63
CA ASP A 255 17.80 -9.05 -29.56
C ASP A 255 17.78 -9.69 -28.17
N PHE A 256 17.39 -10.97 -28.07
CA PHE A 256 17.18 -11.68 -26.82
C PHE A 256 18.05 -12.94 -26.72
N THR A 257 18.57 -13.20 -25.52
CA THR A 257 19.35 -14.41 -25.21
C THR A 257 18.48 -15.65 -25.26
N LEU A 258 17.24 -15.55 -24.77
CA LEU A 258 16.27 -16.63 -24.79
C LEU A 258 14.86 -16.07 -25.00
N VAL A 259 14.09 -16.74 -25.86
CA VAL A 259 12.67 -16.49 -26.05
C VAL A 259 11.90 -17.76 -25.70
N ALA A 260 11.22 -17.75 -24.56
CA ALA A 260 10.41 -18.86 -24.08
C ALA A 260 8.99 -18.83 -24.69
N SER A 261 8.33 -19.99 -24.76
CA SER A 261 6.96 -20.10 -25.29
C SER A 261 5.93 -19.32 -24.47
N ASP A 262 6.08 -19.34 -23.15
CA ASP A 262 5.17 -18.74 -22.18
C ASP A 262 5.92 -18.36 -20.89
N ASN A 263 5.23 -17.73 -19.94
CA ASN A 263 5.80 -17.28 -18.68
C ASN A 263 6.30 -18.42 -17.79
N HIS A 264 5.65 -19.58 -17.81
CA HIS A 264 6.02 -20.72 -16.98
C HIS A 264 7.29 -21.40 -17.53
N ALA A 265 7.34 -21.62 -18.84
CA ALA A 265 8.53 -22.10 -19.53
C ALA A 265 9.71 -21.13 -19.34
N LEU A 266 9.45 -19.82 -19.35
CA LEU A 266 10.44 -18.81 -19.02
C LEU A 266 10.98 -19.03 -17.60
N MET A 267 10.10 -19.12 -16.59
CA MET A 267 10.48 -19.34 -15.19
C MET A 267 11.38 -20.58 -15.00
N GLN A 268 11.05 -21.69 -15.69
CA GLN A 268 11.82 -22.94 -15.60
C GLN A 268 13.18 -22.89 -16.29
N SER A 269 13.35 -22.00 -17.27
CA SER A 269 14.59 -21.86 -18.04
C SER A 269 15.66 -20.99 -17.38
N LEU A 270 15.30 -20.26 -16.32
CA LEU A 270 16.19 -19.29 -15.66
C LEU A 270 17.08 -20.00 -14.64
N ASP A 271 18.40 -19.95 -14.87
CA ASP A 271 19.41 -20.41 -13.93
C ASP A 271 20.54 -19.35 -13.82
N ASN A 272 20.97 -19.08 -12.60
CA ASN A 272 22.07 -18.16 -12.28
C ASN A 272 21.96 -16.73 -12.88
N VAL A 273 20.74 -16.17 -12.99
CA VAL A 273 20.45 -14.88 -13.68
C VAL A 273 20.55 -13.64 -12.78
N HIS A 274 21.61 -13.51 -11.97
CA HIS A 274 21.70 -12.50 -10.89
C HIS A 274 21.66 -11.02 -11.32
N THR A 275 22.09 -10.67 -12.54
CA THR A 275 22.08 -9.29 -13.07
C THR A 275 21.42 -9.16 -14.44
N ALA A 276 20.80 -10.23 -14.93
CA ALA A 276 20.15 -10.25 -16.25
C ALA A 276 18.82 -9.49 -16.26
N THR A 277 18.20 -9.38 -17.44
CA THR A 277 16.85 -8.84 -17.60
C THR A 277 15.87 -9.95 -17.98
N VAL A 278 14.76 -10.05 -17.25
CA VAL A 278 13.67 -11.01 -17.50
C VAL A 278 12.39 -10.24 -17.80
N ILE A 279 11.74 -10.57 -18.92
CA ILE A 279 10.52 -9.89 -19.39
C ILE A 279 9.38 -10.91 -19.51
N PHE A 280 8.42 -10.83 -18.59
CA PHE A 280 7.18 -11.60 -18.66
C PHE A 280 6.11 -10.87 -19.47
N SER A 281 5.13 -11.59 -20.00
CA SER A 281 3.93 -11.03 -20.61
C SER A 281 2.73 -11.09 -19.67
N CYS A 282 1.88 -10.08 -19.67
CA CYS A 282 0.58 -10.09 -19.01
C CYS A 282 -0.50 -9.78 -20.04
N SER A 283 -1.35 -10.75 -20.34
CA SER A 283 -2.44 -10.61 -21.30
C SER A 283 -3.81 -10.56 -20.64
N THR A 284 -3.96 -11.14 -19.44
CA THR A 284 -5.24 -11.20 -18.74
C THR A 284 -5.07 -10.89 -17.24
N ALA A 285 -6.16 -10.43 -16.61
CA ALA A 285 -6.15 -10.12 -15.18
C ALA A 285 -5.93 -11.37 -14.29
N HIS A 286 -6.25 -12.57 -14.78
CA HIS A 286 -6.04 -13.81 -14.03
C HIS A 286 -4.56 -14.16 -13.85
N GLU A 287 -3.70 -13.74 -14.78
CA GLU A 287 -2.24 -13.98 -14.74
C GLU A 287 -1.53 -13.13 -13.67
N ILE A 288 -2.12 -12.03 -13.21
CA ILE A 288 -1.46 -11.06 -12.33
C ILE A 288 -0.95 -11.72 -11.04
N ARG A 289 -1.76 -12.60 -10.43
CA ARG A 289 -1.37 -13.30 -9.18
C ARG A 289 -0.17 -14.20 -9.42
N GLU A 290 -0.18 -14.97 -10.49
CA GLU A 290 0.92 -15.86 -10.87
C GLU A 290 2.20 -15.07 -11.16
N LEU A 291 2.09 -13.98 -11.92
CA LEU A 291 3.21 -13.08 -12.20
C LEU A 291 3.77 -12.45 -10.91
N GLY A 292 2.91 -12.13 -9.94
CA GLY A 292 3.33 -11.69 -8.61
C GLY A 292 4.15 -12.77 -7.88
N LEU A 293 3.75 -14.04 -7.98
CA LEU A 293 4.53 -15.17 -7.44
C LEU A 293 5.91 -15.27 -8.10
N TYR A 294 5.97 -15.21 -9.43
CA TYR A 294 7.23 -15.28 -10.17
C TYR A 294 8.17 -14.14 -9.82
N CYS A 295 7.69 -12.89 -9.78
CA CYS A 295 8.48 -11.75 -9.35
C CYS A 295 9.10 -11.98 -7.96
N TYR A 296 8.29 -12.46 -7.01
CA TYR A 296 8.74 -12.69 -5.64
C TYR A 296 9.78 -13.80 -5.55
N GLN A 297 9.53 -14.94 -6.22
CA GLN A 297 10.43 -16.09 -6.24
C GLN A 297 11.77 -15.75 -6.89
N LEU A 298 11.76 -15.07 -8.04
CA LEU A 298 12.98 -14.63 -8.71
C LEU A 298 13.78 -13.65 -7.87
N ARG A 299 13.12 -12.75 -7.13
CA ARG A 299 13.80 -11.83 -6.21
C ARG A 299 14.44 -12.54 -5.04
N GLN A 300 13.76 -13.53 -4.46
CA GLN A 300 14.30 -14.36 -3.39
C GLN A 300 15.48 -15.22 -3.86
N GLN A 301 15.42 -15.74 -5.08
CA GLN A 301 16.42 -16.65 -5.63
C GLN A 301 17.66 -15.95 -6.20
N PHE A 302 17.47 -14.86 -6.94
CA PHE A 302 18.54 -14.21 -7.71
C PHE A 302 18.93 -12.82 -7.18
N GLY A 303 18.14 -12.24 -6.28
CA GLY A 303 18.46 -11.01 -5.56
C GLY A 303 18.14 -9.70 -6.31
N ALA A 304 18.69 -8.60 -5.79
CA ALA A 304 18.35 -7.23 -6.21
C ALA A 304 18.90 -6.81 -7.58
N GLY A 305 19.91 -7.51 -8.11
CA GLY A 305 20.55 -7.15 -9.38
C GLY A 305 19.74 -7.54 -10.62
N LEU A 306 18.83 -8.51 -10.49
CA LEU A 306 17.98 -8.98 -11.59
C LEU A 306 17.01 -7.87 -11.99
N LYS A 307 16.74 -7.67 -13.29
CA LYS A 307 15.73 -6.71 -13.75
C LYS A 307 14.50 -7.47 -14.22
N ILE A 308 13.38 -7.34 -13.50
CA ILE A 308 12.15 -8.07 -13.78
C ILE A 308 11.13 -7.09 -14.37
N LEU A 309 10.77 -7.26 -15.63
CA LEU A 309 9.82 -6.42 -16.33
C LEU A 309 8.53 -7.21 -16.60
N ILE A 310 7.39 -6.56 -16.41
CA ILE A 310 6.08 -7.10 -16.82
C ILE A 310 5.58 -6.31 -18.01
N ARG A 311 5.47 -6.98 -19.16
CA ARG A 311 4.92 -6.43 -20.39
C ARG A 311 3.42 -6.63 -20.44
N GLU A 312 2.67 -5.55 -20.33
CA GLU A 312 1.23 -5.56 -20.60
C GLU A 312 1.00 -5.71 -22.11
N VAL A 313 0.36 -6.83 -22.51
CA VAL A 313 0.08 -7.18 -23.92
C VAL A 313 -1.33 -6.76 -24.31
N SER A 314 -2.28 -6.80 -23.38
CA SER A 314 -3.64 -6.28 -23.53
C SER A 314 -3.93 -5.32 -22.36
N GLN A 315 -4.86 -4.37 -22.50
CA GLN A 315 -5.20 -3.41 -21.44
C GLN A 315 -5.92 -4.09 -20.26
N CYS A 316 -5.18 -4.84 -19.44
CA CYS A 316 -5.69 -5.67 -18.37
C CYS A 316 -5.23 -5.25 -16.98
N LEU A 317 -4.16 -4.45 -16.86
CA LEU A 317 -3.65 -4.01 -15.56
C LEU A 317 -4.41 -2.76 -15.07
N ARG A 318 -4.86 -2.80 -13.83
CA ARG A 318 -5.30 -1.62 -13.05
C ARG A 318 -4.17 -1.10 -12.18
N TYR A 319 -4.35 0.09 -11.63
CA TYR A 319 -3.40 0.67 -10.68
C TYR A 319 -3.08 -0.28 -9.51
N THR A 320 -4.08 -0.93 -8.93
CA THR A 320 -3.87 -1.89 -7.85
C THR A 320 -3.00 -3.07 -8.30
N ASP A 321 -3.23 -3.55 -9.51
CA ASP A 321 -2.56 -4.73 -10.07
C ASP A 321 -1.08 -4.42 -10.32
N GLU A 322 -0.83 -3.22 -10.85
CA GLU A 322 0.51 -2.67 -10.97
C GLU A 322 1.20 -2.57 -9.61
N GLN A 323 0.50 -2.03 -8.60
CA GLN A 323 1.05 -1.94 -7.24
C GLN A 323 1.36 -3.32 -6.65
N LEU A 324 0.52 -4.33 -6.89
CA LEU A 324 0.79 -5.70 -6.45
C LEU A 324 2.08 -6.20 -7.09
N LEU A 325 2.20 -6.15 -8.42
CA LEU A 325 3.38 -6.63 -9.14
C LEU A 325 4.66 -5.90 -8.70
N LEU A 326 4.58 -4.59 -8.51
CA LEU A 326 5.68 -3.76 -8.02
C LEU A 326 6.09 -4.12 -6.58
N LYS A 327 5.13 -4.36 -5.68
CA LYS A 327 5.39 -4.82 -4.30
C LYS A 327 5.89 -6.26 -4.25
N SER A 328 5.49 -7.08 -5.22
CA SER A 328 5.95 -8.46 -5.38
C SER A 328 7.37 -8.56 -5.92
N GLY A 329 7.95 -7.49 -6.49
CA GLY A 329 9.35 -7.49 -6.93
C GLY A 329 9.62 -7.06 -8.37
N ALA A 330 8.59 -6.69 -9.14
CA ALA A 330 8.79 -6.17 -10.49
C ALA A 330 9.57 -4.85 -10.47
N SER A 331 10.59 -4.74 -11.32
CA SER A 331 11.37 -3.51 -11.52
C SER A 331 10.54 -2.45 -12.24
N LEU A 332 9.86 -2.84 -13.32
CA LEU A 332 9.13 -1.95 -14.20
C LEU A 332 7.95 -2.67 -14.87
N ILE A 333 6.86 -1.95 -15.07
CA ILE A 333 5.71 -2.39 -15.86
C ILE A 333 5.75 -1.63 -17.19
N LEU A 334 5.68 -2.37 -18.30
CA LEU A 334 5.68 -1.81 -19.65
C LEU A 334 4.24 -1.76 -20.18
N PRO A 335 3.64 -0.56 -20.34
CA PRO A 335 2.23 -0.41 -20.69
C PRO A 335 1.90 -0.93 -22.09
N HIS A 336 0.65 -1.34 -22.32
CA HIS A 336 0.18 -1.87 -23.60
C HIS A 336 0.54 -1.02 -24.83
N ALA A 337 0.43 0.31 -24.74
CA ALA A 337 0.63 1.23 -25.87
C ALA A 337 2.08 1.33 -26.37
N LEU A 338 3.04 0.81 -25.61
CA LEU A 338 4.46 0.98 -25.88
C LEU A 338 4.92 0.05 -27.01
N ASN A 339 5.65 0.55 -28.02
CA ASN A 339 6.13 -0.28 -29.14
C ASN A 339 7.46 -0.98 -28.83
N HIS A 340 7.90 -1.92 -29.69
CA HIS A 340 9.12 -2.69 -29.44
C HIS A 340 10.39 -1.81 -29.30
N SER A 341 10.57 -0.79 -30.15
CA SER A 341 11.73 0.12 -30.04
C SER A 341 11.77 0.84 -28.69
N MET A 342 10.62 1.33 -28.22
CA MET A 342 10.50 1.96 -26.91
C MET A 342 10.72 0.95 -25.78
N MET A 343 10.32 -0.31 -25.94
CA MET A 343 10.60 -1.37 -24.96
C MET A 343 12.10 -1.56 -24.79
N MET A 344 12.85 -1.65 -25.90
CA MET A 344 14.29 -1.79 -25.85
C MET A 344 14.98 -0.56 -25.24
N THR A 345 14.46 0.65 -25.48
CA THR A 345 14.92 1.86 -24.78
C THR A 345 14.72 1.78 -23.26
N GLN A 346 13.57 1.27 -22.80
CA GLN A 346 13.30 1.09 -21.37
C GLN A 346 14.20 0.00 -20.76
N VAL A 347 14.43 -1.10 -21.47
CA VAL A 347 15.37 -2.14 -21.04
C VAL A 347 16.78 -1.58 -20.91
N ALA A 348 17.24 -0.79 -21.89
CA ALA A 348 18.55 -0.14 -21.83
C ALA A 348 18.66 0.84 -20.64
N ALA A 349 17.59 1.58 -20.31
CA ALA A 349 17.55 2.50 -19.18
C ALA A 349 17.66 1.81 -17.81
N LEU A 350 17.29 0.53 -17.72
CA LEU A 350 17.39 -0.27 -16.50
C LEU A 350 18.77 -0.91 -16.30
N LYS A 351 19.67 -0.82 -17.28
CA LYS A 351 21.04 -1.32 -17.11
C LYS A 351 21.75 -0.62 -15.95
N GLY A 352 22.45 -1.41 -15.14
CA GLY A 352 23.13 -0.97 -13.92
C GLY A 352 22.20 -0.60 -12.75
N GLN A 353 20.88 -0.71 -12.90
CA GLN A 353 19.95 -0.45 -11.80
C GLN A 353 19.79 -1.65 -10.88
N TRP A 354 19.61 -1.35 -9.60
CA TRP A 354 19.39 -2.32 -8.54
C TRP A 354 18.01 -2.13 -7.93
N PHE A 355 17.38 -3.22 -7.51
CA PHE A 355 16.09 -3.18 -6.84
C PHE A 355 16.27 -2.91 -5.35
N TYR A 356 15.81 -1.74 -4.88
CA TYR A 356 15.94 -1.30 -3.48
C TYR A 356 14.62 -1.29 -2.70
N ARG A 357 13.49 -1.66 -3.32
CA ARG A 357 12.21 -1.69 -2.59
C ARG A 357 12.19 -2.92 -1.68
N ALA A 358 11.61 -2.78 -0.49
CA ALA A 358 11.44 -3.91 0.40
C ALA A 358 10.47 -4.93 -0.20
N LEU A 359 10.88 -6.21 -0.23
CA LEU A 359 9.96 -7.30 -0.50
C LEU A 359 9.24 -7.70 0.80
N PRO A 360 7.95 -8.08 0.72
CA PRO A 360 7.22 -8.53 1.90
C PRO A 360 7.80 -9.80 2.52
N PRO A 361 7.73 -9.95 3.85
CA PRO A 361 8.33 -11.08 4.56
C PRO A 361 7.72 -12.42 4.14
N ARG A 362 6.43 -12.46 3.76
CA ARG A 362 5.79 -13.62 3.16
C ARG A 362 4.91 -13.22 1.98
N LEU A 363 4.94 -14.05 0.94
CA LEU A 363 4.11 -13.91 -0.26
C LEU A 363 2.61 -14.05 0.04
N GLY A 364 2.26 -14.86 1.03
CA GLY A 364 0.88 -15.01 1.51
C GLY A 364 0.28 -13.69 2.03
N ASP A 365 1.09 -12.81 2.61
CA ASP A 365 0.62 -11.52 3.14
C ASP A 365 0.28 -10.52 2.01
N LEU A 366 0.94 -10.64 0.86
CA LEU A 366 0.57 -9.91 -0.36
C LEU A 366 -0.73 -10.43 -0.96
N LEU A 367 -0.92 -11.75 -0.98
CA LEU A 367 -2.03 -12.39 -1.67
C LEU A 367 -3.33 -12.42 -0.86
N THR A 368 -3.26 -12.50 0.48
CA THR A 368 -4.43 -12.50 1.38
C THR A 368 -5.08 -11.11 1.48
N ASN A 369 -4.28 -10.05 1.52
CA ASN A 369 -4.78 -8.68 1.41
C ASN A 369 -5.35 -8.37 0.01
N TRP A 370 -5.04 -9.22 -0.96
CA TRP A 370 -5.46 -9.12 -2.34
C TRP A 370 -6.70 -9.99 -2.66
N ASP A 371 -7.40 -10.48 -1.63
CA ASP A 371 -8.67 -11.17 -1.85
C ASP A 371 -9.64 -10.25 -2.60
N SER A 372 -9.87 -10.62 -3.86
CA SER A 372 -10.67 -9.87 -4.80
C SER A 372 -12.09 -9.86 -4.29
N ILE A 373 -12.66 -8.67 -4.17
CA ILE A 373 -14.11 -8.52 -4.03
C ILE A 373 -14.71 -9.09 -5.32
N ALA A 374 -15.19 -10.33 -5.27
CA ALA A 374 -15.89 -10.99 -6.36
C ALA A 374 -17.33 -10.46 -6.48
N LEU A 375 -17.47 -9.14 -6.54
CA LEU A 375 -18.73 -8.45 -6.81
C LEU A 375 -18.56 -7.76 -8.16
N GLN A 376 -19.51 -7.98 -9.07
CA GLN A 376 -19.44 -7.42 -10.41
C GLN A 376 -20.84 -7.24 -10.97
N GLY A 377 -21.03 -6.16 -11.73
CA GLY A 377 -22.25 -5.95 -12.50
C GLY A 377 -23.36 -5.30 -11.68
N TYR A 378 -24.60 -5.62 -12.05
CA TYR A 378 -25.77 -4.90 -11.55
C TYR A 378 -26.18 -5.37 -10.15
N TYR A 379 -26.51 -4.39 -9.30
CA TYR A 379 -27.16 -4.57 -8.01
C TYR A 379 -28.26 -3.51 -7.83
N GLU A 380 -29.32 -3.86 -7.10
CA GLU A 380 -30.34 -2.89 -6.67
C GLU A 380 -29.76 -1.78 -5.79
N PRO A 381 -30.37 -0.58 -5.74
CA PRO A 381 -29.78 0.62 -5.14
C PRO A 381 -29.31 0.45 -3.68
N GLY A 382 -30.08 -0.26 -2.85
CA GLY A 382 -29.71 -0.56 -1.46
C GLY A 382 -28.48 -1.46 -1.36
N GLU A 383 -28.45 -2.55 -2.12
CA GLU A 383 -27.35 -3.51 -2.14
C GLU A 383 -26.09 -2.94 -2.81
N PHE A 384 -26.26 -2.21 -3.91
CA PHE A 384 -25.21 -1.42 -4.54
C PHE A 384 -24.56 -0.49 -3.53
N SER A 385 -25.35 0.28 -2.77
CA SER A 385 -24.83 1.24 -1.79
C SER A 385 -24.04 0.53 -0.67
N ARG A 386 -24.54 -0.61 -0.19
CA ARG A 386 -23.85 -1.45 0.81
C ARG A 386 -22.51 -1.98 0.28
N HIS A 387 -22.49 -2.51 -0.94
CA HIS A 387 -21.29 -3.02 -1.58
C HIS A 387 -20.29 -1.91 -1.93
N ALA A 388 -20.76 -0.77 -2.43
CA ALA A 388 -19.96 0.41 -2.72
C ALA A 388 -19.24 0.94 -1.47
N ARG A 389 -19.94 1.07 -0.33
CA ARG A 389 -19.30 1.48 0.94
C ARG A 389 -18.19 0.53 1.37
N ARG A 390 -18.36 -0.77 1.17
CA ARG A 390 -17.32 -1.77 1.44
C ARG A 390 -16.12 -1.55 0.52
N ILE A 391 -16.33 -1.34 -0.78
CA ILE A 391 -15.26 -1.08 -1.76
C ILE A 391 -14.52 0.20 -1.43
N PHE A 392 -15.20 1.31 -1.13
CA PHE A 392 -14.55 2.56 -0.73
C PHE A 392 -13.77 2.43 0.58
N THR A 393 -14.29 1.67 1.55
CA THR A 393 -13.56 1.39 2.80
C THR A 393 -12.29 0.59 2.57
N LEU A 394 -12.34 -0.41 1.69
CA LEU A 394 -11.15 -1.19 1.31
C LEU A 394 -10.16 -0.35 0.52
N SER A 395 -10.64 0.46 -0.42
CA SER A 395 -9.81 1.37 -1.22
C SER A 395 -9.01 2.33 -0.33
N ARG A 396 -9.62 2.86 0.74
CA ARG A 396 -8.94 3.70 1.75
C ARG A 396 -7.88 2.93 2.54
N LYS A 397 -8.13 1.67 2.92
CA LYS A 397 -7.14 0.82 3.59
C LYS A 397 -5.96 0.47 2.69
N GLU A 398 -6.24 0.23 1.40
CA GLU A 398 -5.26 -0.14 0.38
C GLU A 398 -4.51 1.07 -0.21
N ASN A 399 -4.89 2.29 0.18
CA ASN A 399 -4.39 3.56 -0.36
C ASN A 399 -4.53 3.63 -1.90
N THR A 400 -5.71 3.27 -2.38
CA THR A 400 -6.08 3.24 -3.81
C THR A 400 -7.30 4.11 -4.05
N ASP A 401 -7.35 4.80 -5.18
CA ASP A 401 -8.52 5.60 -5.55
C ASP A 401 -9.61 4.72 -6.16
N SER A 402 -10.86 5.03 -5.82
CA SER A 402 -12.05 4.51 -6.50
C SER A 402 -12.98 5.69 -6.76
N VAL A 403 -13.80 5.59 -7.81
CA VAL A 403 -14.70 6.68 -8.21
C VAL A 403 -16.12 6.18 -8.38
N LEU A 404 -17.08 7.04 -8.06
CA LEU A 404 -18.49 6.86 -8.37
C LEU A 404 -18.85 7.82 -9.50
N VAL A 405 -19.40 7.30 -10.59
CA VAL A 405 -19.84 8.10 -11.73
C VAL A 405 -21.37 8.08 -11.76
N ALA A 406 -21.98 9.26 -11.74
CA ALA A 406 -23.41 9.43 -11.93
C ALA A 406 -23.68 9.92 -13.36
N LEU A 407 -24.53 9.20 -14.07
CA LEU A 407 -24.82 9.43 -15.49
C LEU A 407 -26.32 9.68 -15.66
N THR A 408 -26.66 10.79 -16.32
CA THR A 408 -28.06 11.09 -16.67
C THR A 408 -28.29 10.76 -18.15
N PRO A 409 -29.10 9.74 -18.48
CA PRO A 409 -29.41 9.36 -19.85
C PRO A 409 -30.03 10.50 -20.65
N SER A 410 -29.69 10.55 -21.93
CA SER A 410 -30.34 11.42 -22.90
C SER A 410 -31.82 11.06 -23.05
N PHE A 411 -32.68 12.05 -23.28
CA PHE A 411 -34.12 11.83 -23.50
C PHE A 411 -34.42 10.86 -24.66
N ARG A 412 -33.44 10.60 -25.55
CA ARG A 412 -33.58 9.69 -26.70
C ARG A 412 -33.42 8.22 -26.32
N ILE A 413 -32.78 7.91 -25.18
CA ILE A 413 -32.45 6.53 -24.78
C ILE A 413 -32.96 6.31 -23.34
N PRO A 414 -33.98 5.46 -23.15
CA PRO A 414 -34.45 5.11 -21.81
C PRO A 414 -33.34 4.51 -20.95
N ALA A 415 -33.32 4.81 -19.65
CA ALA A 415 -32.21 4.44 -18.78
C ALA A 415 -31.94 2.92 -18.69
N GLN A 416 -32.98 2.10 -18.82
CA GLN A 416 -32.86 0.65 -18.86
C GLN A 416 -32.11 0.15 -20.11
N HIS A 417 -32.27 0.82 -21.25
CA HIS A 417 -31.52 0.49 -22.47
C HIS A 417 -30.05 0.88 -22.37
N CYS A 418 -29.68 1.86 -21.54
CA CYS A 418 -28.28 2.17 -21.28
C CYS A 418 -27.52 0.97 -20.70
N LEU A 419 -28.18 0.12 -19.89
CA LEU A 419 -27.57 -1.12 -19.37
C LEU A 419 -27.21 -2.09 -20.48
N THR A 420 -28.04 -2.21 -21.53
CA THR A 420 -27.76 -3.08 -22.68
C THR A 420 -26.58 -2.60 -23.53
N LEU A 421 -26.19 -1.34 -23.41
CA LEU A 421 -25.03 -0.77 -24.09
C LEU A 421 -23.76 -0.83 -23.24
N CYS A 422 -23.88 -1.22 -21.96
CA CYS A 422 -22.83 -1.23 -20.96
C CYS A 422 -22.27 -2.64 -20.78
N ASP A 423 -20.95 -2.74 -20.75
CA ASP A 423 -20.20 -3.97 -20.60
C ASP A 423 -19.17 -3.80 -19.47
N ILE A 424 -19.56 -4.27 -18.29
CA ILE A 424 -18.69 -4.28 -17.10
C ILE A 424 -18.11 -5.68 -16.95
N ARG A 425 -16.83 -5.83 -17.27
CA ARG A 425 -16.13 -7.12 -17.31
C ARG A 425 -15.24 -7.42 -16.12
N ARG A 426 -15.05 -6.47 -15.20
CA ARG A 426 -14.01 -6.56 -14.19
C ARG A 426 -14.60 -6.61 -12.78
N ASP A 427 -14.01 -7.47 -11.94
CA ASP A 427 -14.35 -7.57 -10.52
C ASP A 427 -14.20 -6.23 -9.79
N GLY A 428 -15.14 -5.93 -8.91
CA GLY A 428 -15.21 -4.69 -8.14
C GLY A 428 -15.86 -3.51 -8.86
N ASP A 429 -16.15 -3.62 -10.16
CA ASP A 429 -16.93 -2.60 -10.87
C ASP A 429 -18.43 -2.94 -10.76
N LEU A 430 -19.18 -2.01 -10.19
CA LEU A 430 -20.60 -2.20 -9.87
C LEU A 430 -21.44 -1.18 -10.61
N ILE A 431 -22.68 -1.53 -10.89
CA ILE A 431 -23.64 -0.63 -11.51
C ILE A 431 -25.01 -0.73 -10.84
N THR A 432 -25.73 0.39 -10.79
CA THR A 432 -27.13 0.42 -10.37
C THR A 432 -27.91 1.45 -11.15
N LEU A 433 -29.23 1.28 -11.20
CA LEU A 433 -30.16 2.18 -11.85
C LEU A 433 -31.19 2.65 -10.83
N ALA A 434 -31.28 3.96 -10.64
CA ALA A 434 -32.19 4.58 -9.68
C ALA A 434 -32.65 5.95 -10.16
N ALA A 435 -33.96 6.23 -10.06
CA ALA A 435 -34.57 7.51 -10.46
C ALA A 435 -34.12 8.00 -11.86
N ASN A 436 -34.18 7.11 -12.86
CA ASN A 436 -33.73 7.38 -14.24
C ASN A 436 -32.28 7.87 -14.36
N LYS A 437 -31.41 7.55 -13.40
CA LYS A 437 -29.96 7.78 -13.44
C LYS A 437 -29.20 6.48 -13.29
N LEU A 438 -28.09 6.38 -14.02
CA LEU A 438 -27.19 5.24 -13.98
C LEU A 438 -25.98 5.58 -13.13
N TYR A 439 -25.69 4.75 -12.14
CA TYR A 439 -24.56 4.94 -11.24
C TYR A 439 -23.57 3.81 -11.45
N ILE A 440 -22.31 4.15 -11.74
CA ILE A 440 -21.24 3.18 -11.96
C ILE A 440 -20.13 3.44 -10.94
N LEU A 441 -19.75 2.40 -10.19
CA LEU A 441 -18.56 2.42 -9.36
C LEU A 441 -17.42 1.76 -10.13
N PHE A 442 -16.29 2.47 -10.25
CA PHE A 442 -15.04 1.90 -10.74
C PHE A 442 -14.07 1.71 -9.58
N ARG A 443 -13.72 0.45 -9.28
CA ARG A 443 -12.71 0.15 -8.26
C ARG A 443 -11.31 0.38 -8.82
N ALA A 444 -10.41 0.89 -7.99
CA ALA A 444 -9.00 1.09 -8.34
C ALA A 444 -8.80 2.02 -9.56
N CYS A 445 -9.70 3.00 -9.71
CA CYS A 445 -9.72 3.96 -10.80
C CYS A 445 -9.52 5.36 -10.23
N ARG A 446 -8.54 6.10 -10.77
CA ARG A 446 -8.32 7.49 -10.40
C ARG A 446 -9.38 8.39 -11.05
N PRO A 447 -9.68 9.57 -10.47
CA PRO A 447 -10.60 10.54 -11.06
C PRO A 447 -10.24 10.91 -12.51
N VAL A 448 -8.95 11.02 -12.82
CA VAL A 448 -8.46 11.36 -14.16
C VAL A 448 -8.69 10.26 -15.20
N ASP A 449 -8.78 9.00 -14.76
CA ASP A 449 -8.94 7.84 -15.63
C ASP A 449 -10.43 7.46 -15.84
N ALA A 450 -11.34 8.09 -15.08
CA ALA A 450 -12.77 7.76 -15.07
C ALA A 450 -13.42 7.91 -16.45
N LYS A 451 -13.08 8.96 -17.22
CA LYS A 451 -13.60 9.15 -18.58
C LYS A 451 -13.16 8.03 -19.51
N ALA A 452 -11.88 7.67 -19.49
CA ALA A 452 -11.34 6.60 -20.32
C ALA A 452 -11.90 5.21 -19.92
N ALA A 453 -12.17 4.98 -18.63
CA ALA A 453 -12.85 3.78 -18.16
C ALA A 453 -14.30 3.71 -18.68
N LEU A 454 -15.03 4.82 -18.58
CA LEU A 454 -16.41 4.93 -19.06
C LEU A 454 -16.50 4.66 -20.56
N GLU A 455 -15.62 5.27 -21.35
CA GLU A 455 -15.54 5.04 -22.79
C GLU A 455 -15.30 3.57 -23.14
N LYS A 456 -14.62 2.79 -22.30
CA LYS A 456 -14.39 1.35 -22.56
C LYS A 456 -15.59 0.48 -22.21
N CYS A 457 -16.39 0.91 -21.22
CA CYS A 457 -17.57 0.17 -20.79
C CYS A 457 -18.74 0.29 -21.77
N PHE A 458 -18.81 1.32 -22.60
CA PHE A 458 -19.93 1.51 -23.51
C PHE A 458 -19.61 1.16 -24.96
N SER A 459 -20.56 0.50 -25.62
CA SER A 459 -20.49 0.16 -27.06
C SER A 459 -20.54 1.41 -27.96
N LEU A 460 -21.22 2.47 -27.51
CA LEU A 460 -21.26 3.79 -28.14
C LEU A 460 -20.51 4.83 -27.27
N PRO A 461 -20.06 5.96 -27.84
CA PRO A 461 -19.49 7.05 -27.05
C PRO A 461 -20.44 7.51 -25.93
N PRO A 462 -19.97 7.65 -24.68
CA PRO A 462 -20.84 8.06 -23.56
C PRO A 462 -21.55 9.40 -23.76
N GLU A 463 -20.97 10.29 -24.57
CA GLU A 463 -21.53 11.61 -24.94
C GLU A 463 -22.77 11.49 -25.86
N GLU A 464 -22.96 10.35 -26.54
CA GLU A 464 -24.18 10.09 -27.34
C GLU A 464 -25.31 9.47 -26.49
N ILE A 465 -24.96 8.86 -25.35
CA ILE A 465 -25.89 8.13 -24.50
C ILE A 465 -26.39 8.98 -23.32
N PHE A 466 -25.53 9.86 -22.78
CA PHE A 466 -25.81 10.59 -21.54
C PHE A 466 -25.54 12.10 -21.72
N ASP A 467 -26.44 12.92 -21.19
CA ASP A 467 -26.35 14.39 -21.23
C ASP A 467 -25.45 14.95 -20.12
N VAL A 468 -25.37 14.27 -18.97
CA VAL A 468 -24.60 14.70 -17.80
C VAL A 468 -23.74 13.55 -17.29
N HIS A 469 -22.45 13.83 -17.08
CA HIS A 469 -21.48 12.94 -16.42
C HIS A 469 -20.91 13.64 -15.19
N GLU A 470 -21.13 13.07 -14.01
CA GLU A 470 -20.58 13.58 -12.76
C GLU A 470 -19.63 12.53 -12.15
N VAL A 471 -18.37 12.90 -11.94
CA VAL A 471 -17.35 12.02 -11.34
C VAL A 471 -17.14 12.40 -9.87
N ILE A 472 -17.68 11.58 -8.98
CA ILE A 472 -17.67 11.78 -7.54
C ILE A 472 -16.52 10.96 -6.94
N HIS A 473 -15.59 11.64 -6.27
CA HIS A 473 -14.39 11.04 -5.70
C HIS A 473 -14.08 11.52 -4.26
N GLU A 474 -14.69 12.62 -3.81
CA GLU A 474 -14.54 13.13 -2.45
C GLU A 474 -15.30 12.29 -1.44
N THR A 475 -14.66 11.90 -0.33
CA THR A 475 -15.21 10.95 0.64
C THR A 475 -16.56 11.40 1.23
N GLY A 476 -16.68 12.67 1.63
CA GLY A 476 -17.92 13.20 2.21
C GLY A 476 -19.08 13.19 1.21
N THR A 477 -18.78 13.52 -0.05
CA THR A 477 -19.77 13.53 -1.14
C THR A 477 -20.19 12.11 -1.51
N ILE A 478 -19.25 11.17 -1.59
CA ILE A 478 -19.55 9.74 -1.83
C ILE A 478 -20.51 9.19 -0.78
N ASP A 479 -20.20 9.37 0.51
CA ASP A 479 -21.03 8.78 1.57
C ASP A 479 -22.46 9.35 1.57
N ASN A 480 -22.61 10.63 1.23
CA ASN A 480 -23.91 11.29 1.06
C ASN A 480 -24.66 10.76 -0.17
N THR A 481 -24.01 10.68 -1.33
CA THR A 481 -24.62 10.16 -2.57
C THR A 481 -25.04 8.70 -2.40
N LEU A 482 -24.23 7.87 -1.75
CA LEU A 482 -24.60 6.47 -1.46
C LEU A 482 -25.77 6.35 -0.47
N SER A 483 -25.94 7.31 0.45
CA SER A 483 -27.12 7.34 1.32
C SER A 483 -28.38 7.67 0.51
N GLN A 484 -28.28 8.64 -0.40
CA GLN A 484 -29.39 8.99 -1.29
C GLN A 484 -29.77 7.83 -2.21
N ILE A 485 -28.79 7.17 -2.84
CA ILE A 485 -29.04 6.03 -3.72
C ILE A 485 -29.73 4.89 -2.96
N ALA A 486 -29.33 4.63 -1.71
CA ALA A 486 -29.94 3.57 -0.90
C ALA A 486 -31.44 3.79 -0.60
N GLU A 487 -31.91 5.04 -0.61
CA GLU A 487 -33.31 5.41 -0.39
C GLU A 487 -34.15 5.42 -1.69
N LEU A 488 -33.50 5.34 -2.85
CA LEU A 488 -34.20 5.35 -4.14
C LEU A 488 -34.77 3.97 -4.48
N HIS A 489 -35.95 3.98 -5.10
CA HIS A 489 -36.56 2.78 -5.65
C HIS A 489 -35.87 2.36 -6.96
N SER A 490 -35.67 1.06 -7.10
CA SER A 490 -35.22 0.48 -8.37
C SER A 490 -36.41 0.28 -9.30
N GLU A 491 -36.20 0.54 -10.59
CA GLU A 491 -37.17 0.26 -11.64
C GLU A 491 -37.08 -1.19 -12.13
N ILE A 492 -35.98 -1.89 -11.84
CA ILE A 492 -35.69 -3.26 -12.27
C ILE A 492 -35.03 -4.06 -11.16
N ASP A 493 -35.33 -5.36 -11.09
CA ASP A 493 -34.69 -6.24 -10.12
C ASP A 493 -33.25 -6.62 -10.52
N THR A 494 -32.52 -7.19 -9.55
CA THR A 494 -31.11 -7.57 -9.75
C THR A 494 -30.92 -8.57 -10.91
N ALA A 495 -31.83 -9.54 -11.06
CA ALA A 495 -31.74 -10.56 -12.11
C ALA A 495 -31.90 -9.94 -13.51
N THR A 496 -32.92 -9.10 -13.69
CA THR A 496 -33.18 -8.39 -14.94
C THR A 496 -32.03 -7.46 -15.30
N GLY A 497 -31.51 -6.70 -14.32
CA GLY A 497 -30.36 -5.81 -14.55
C GLY A 497 -29.09 -6.55 -14.96
N GLN A 498 -28.81 -7.73 -14.37
CA GLN A 498 -27.68 -8.57 -14.78
C GLN A 498 -27.85 -9.15 -16.18
N ASP A 499 -29.07 -9.56 -16.56
CA ASP A 499 -29.33 -10.06 -17.90
C ASP A 499 -29.21 -8.97 -18.97
N LEU A 500 -29.66 -7.74 -18.68
CA LEU A 500 -29.49 -6.60 -19.58
C LEU A 500 -28.00 -6.29 -19.85
N LEU A 501 -27.13 -6.38 -18.85
CA LEU A 501 -25.68 -6.20 -19.02
C LEU A 501 -25.03 -7.28 -19.90
N ARG A 502 -25.55 -8.51 -19.88
CA ARG A 502 -25.00 -9.62 -20.69
C ARG A 502 -25.25 -9.46 -22.19
N HIS A 503 -26.19 -8.59 -22.58
CA HIS A 503 -26.62 -8.42 -23.98
C HIS A 503 -25.82 -7.34 -24.73
N SER A 504 -24.69 -6.87 -24.18
CA SER A 504 -23.90 -5.83 -24.82
C SER A 504 -23.35 -6.25 -26.19
N PRO A 505 -23.63 -5.51 -27.27
CA PRO A 505 -23.13 -5.84 -28.60
C PRO A 505 -21.60 -5.69 -28.61
N ALA A 506 -20.90 -6.74 -29.06
CA ALA A 506 -19.45 -6.72 -29.18
C ALA A 506 -18.99 -5.54 -30.06
N ARG A 507 -18.05 -4.73 -29.55
CA ARG A 507 -17.38 -3.68 -30.31
C ARG A 507 -16.79 -4.27 -31.59
N SER A 508 -17.32 -3.86 -32.74
CA SER A 508 -16.65 -4.09 -34.03
C SER A 508 -15.35 -3.31 -34.03
N GLY A 509 -14.25 -4.00 -33.71
CA GLY A 509 -12.93 -3.42 -33.63
C GLY A 509 -12.42 -3.01 -35.01
N ASN A 510 -11.92 -1.77 -35.11
CA ASN A 510 -11.06 -1.35 -36.20
C ASN A 510 -9.77 -2.19 -36.18
N ALA A 511 -9.66 -3.15 -37.10
CA ALA A 511 -8.41 -3.77 -37.52
C ALA A 511 -8.41 -3.98 -39.05
N GLN A 512 -7.68 -3.09 -39.73
CA GLN A 512 -6.98 -3.23 -41.03
C GLN A 512 -7.46 -4.28 -42.05
N SER A 513 -8.03 -3.77 -43.15
CA SER A 513 -7.60 -4.03 -44.54
C SER A 513 -6.65 -5.22 -44.82
N GLN A 514 -7.15 -6.30 -45.42
CA GLN A 514 -6.95 -6.67 -46.84
C GLN A 514 -7.48 -8.08 -47.17
N GLN A 515 -8.02 -8.20 -48.38
CA GLN A 515 -8.41 -9.39 -49.15
C GLN A 515 -9.91 -9.75 -49.14
N ALA A 516 -10.67 -9.03 -49.98
CA ALA A 516 -11.81 -9.59 -50.67
C ALA A 516 -11.53 -9.52 -52.18
N SER A 517 -11.24 -10.68 -52.75
CA SER A 517 -11.30 -10.95 -54.18
C SER A 517 -12.72 -10.74 -54.70
N GLU A 518 -12.77 -10.13 -55.88
CA GLU A 518 -13.89 -9.95 -56.82
C GLU A 518 -15.12 -10.86 -56.64
N SER A 519 -16.29 -10.24 -56.48
CA SER A 519 -17.50 -10.56 -57.25
C SER A 519 -18.53 -9.46 -57.07
N GLY A 520 -19.06 -8.93 -58.18
CA GLY A 520 -19.70 -7.62 -58.27
C GLY A 520 -21.11 -7.47 -57.67
N GLY A 521 -21.46 -6.19 -57.50
CA GLY A 521 -22.79 -5.69 -57.20
C GLY A 521 -22.73 -4.18 -56.99
N GLU A 522 -23.25 -3.40 -57.96
CA GLU A 522 -23.32 -1.93 -57.93
C GLU A 522 -24.04 -1.40 -56.68
N ILE A 523 -23.43 -0.44 -55.98
CA ILE A 523 -24.10 0.36 -54.95
C ILE A 523 -24.27 1.79 -55.49
N VAL A 524 -25.52 2.18 -55.70
CA VAL A 524 -25.95 3.52 -56.09
C VAL A 524 -25.75 4.50 -54.92
N LEU A 525 -24.90 5.51 -55.11
CA LEU A 525 -24.68 6.59 -54.14
C LEU A 525 -25.76 7.68 -54.30
N ALA A 526 -26.54 7.93 -53.25
CA ALA A 526 -27.49 9.04 -53.20
C ALA A 526 -26.77 10.36 -52.87
N THR A 527 -26.82 11.32 -53.81
CA THR A 527 -26.34 12.70 -53.66
C THR A 527 -27.28 13.53 -52.76
N ARG A 528 -26.74 14.13 -51.68
CA ARG A 528 -27.47 15.10 -50.83
C ARG A 528 -27.58 16.46 -51.53
N LYS A 529 -28.78 17.06 -51.54
CA LYS A 529 -29.02 18.48 -51.89
C LYS A 529 -28.42 19.42 -50.82
N PRO A 530 -27.84 20.58 -51.18
CA PRO A 530 -27.39 21.58 -50.22
C PRO A 530 -28.56 22.45 -49.70
N LEU A 531 -28.42 22.93 -48.45
CA LEU A 531 -29.37 23.80 -47.75
C LEU A 531 -29.51 25.17 -48.42
N ALA A 532 -30.75 25.64 -48.57
CA ALA A 532 -31.05 27.01 -48.98
C ALA A 532 -31.02 27.97 -47.77
N LEU A 533 -30.21 29.02 -47.87
CA LEU A 533 -30.20 30.18 -46.97
C LEU A 533 -31.41 31.06 -47.27
N ALA A 534 -32.18 31.41 -46.24
CA ALA A 534 -33.25 32.40 -46.33
C ALA A 534 -32.66 33.82 -46.20
N SER A 535 -32.64 34.54 -47.32
CA SER A 535 -32.54 36.00 -47.46
C SER A 535 -33.43 36.30 -48.67
N GLY A 536 -34.59 36.91 -48.55
CA GLY A 536 -34.88 38.22 -47.99
C GLY A 536 -35.72 38.90 -49.06
N ASP A 537 -37.03 38.98 -48.84
CA ASP A 537 -37.93 39.69 -49.77
C ASP A 537 -38.09 41.13 -49.30
N GLN A 538 -37.45 42.03 -50.03
CA GLN A 538 -37.88 43.40 -50.19
C GLN A 538 -38.25 43.61 -51.67
N ASP A 539 -39.38 44.31 -51.82
CA ASP A 539 -39.79 45.17 -52.93
C ASP A 539 -40.74 44.65 -54.02
N GLU A 540 -41.95 45.23 -53.94
CA GLU A 540 -42.74 45.89 -55.00
C GLU A 540 -43.35 45.06 -56.13
N TYR A 541 -44.69 44.95 -56.12
CA TYR A 541 -45.59 45.81 -56.92
C TYR A 541 -47.05 45.69 -56.47
#